data_AF-A0A6N7LSM3-F1
#
_entry.id   AF-A0A6N7LSM3-F1
#
_cell.length_a   1.000
_cell.length_b   1.000
_cell.length_c   1.000
_cell.angle_alpha   90.00
_cell.angle_beta   90.00
_cell.angle_gamma   90.00
#
_symmetry.space_group_name_H-M   'P 1'
#
loop_
_entity.id
_entity.type
_entity.pdbx_description
1 polymer ?
#
loop_
_entity_poly.entity_id
_entity_poly.type
_entity_poly.pdbx_seq_one_letter_code
_entity_poly.pdbx_strand_id
1 'polypeptide(L)'
;MSLIPQELIEEIDATFTYWYEDGQEIGMEQYSKENCDKARSIVLNLVRVLEEDSLTHKEIIQAFESSVVSMNSLSDQVPSLIETGERETLCELYDEIAKAVGLDPLKYGGGDGVASEWRTW
;
A
#
# COMPACT_ATOMS: atom_id res chain seq x y z
N MET A 1 2.57 -5.73 21.62
CA MET A 1 3.20 -6.72 20.70
C MET A 1 2.65 -6.34 19.34
N SER A 2 3.50 -5.96 18.37
CA SER A 2 2.99 -5.49 17.08
C SER A 2 2.13 -6.57 16.44
N LEU A 3 0.95 -6.18 15.96
CA LEU A 3 0.04 -7.08 15.23
C LEU A 3 0.55 -7.37 13.82
N ILE A 4 1.42 -6.51 13.30
CA ILE A 4 1.96 -6.61 11.95
C ILE A 4 3.33 -7.34 12.00
N PRO A 5 3.49 -8.44 11.23
CA PRO A 5 4.76 -9.16 11.17
C PRO A 5 5.90 -8.27 10.64
N GLN A 6 7.10 -8.42 11.20
CA GLN A 6 8.30 -7.74 10.70
C GLN A 6 8.58 -8.08 9.23
N GLU A 7 8.30 -9.31 8.81
CA GLU A 7 8.44 -9.76 7.42
C GLU A 7 7.59 -8.92 6.45
N LEU A 8 6.40 -8.47 6.86
CA LEU A 8 5.55 -7.62 6.02
C LEU A 8 6.13 -6.21 5.85
N ILE A 9 6.80 -5.68 6.88
CA ILE A 9 7.51 -4.40 6.79
C ILE A 9 8.71 -4.53 5.83
N GLU A 10 9.44 -5.64 5.92
CA GLU A 10 10.55 -5.95 5.00
C GLU A 10 10.06 -6.13 3.56
N GLU A 11 8.90 -6.75 3.35
CA GLU A 11 8.26 -6.89 2.05
C GLU A 11 7.88 -5.53 1.45
N ILE A 12 7.24 -4.65 2.23
CA ILE A 12 6.94 -3.27 1.82
C ILE A 12 8.22 -2.56 1.37
N ASP A 13 9.30 -2.68 2.15
CA ASP A 13 10.58 -2.05 1.83
C ASP A 13 11.20 -2.62 0.55
N ALA A 14 11.14 -3.94 0.37
CA ALA A 14 11.64 -4.63 -0.81
C ALA A 14 10.86 -4.24 -2.07
N THR A 15 9.52 -4.14 -2.00
CA THR A 15 8.67 -3.76 -3.13
C THR A 15 9.08 -2.40 -3.72
N PHE A 16 9.16 -1.37 -2.88
CA PHE A 16 9.46 -0.02 -3.38
C PHE A 16 10.94 0.16 -3.72
N THR A 17 11.84 -0.62 -3.12
CA THR A 17 13.25 -0.71 -3.56
C THR A 17 13.33 -1.31 -4.95
N TYR A 18 12.61 -2.41 -5.20
CA TYR A 18 12.55 -3.06 -6.51
C TYR A 18 12.01 -2.11 -7.59
N TRP A 19 10.90 -1.40 -7.34
CA TRP A 19 10.38 -0.42 -8.30
C TRP A 19 11.43 0.63 -8.68
N TYR A 20 12.16 1.14 -7.69
CA TYR A 20 13.23 2.11 -7.95
C TYR A 20 14.35 1.49 -8.79
N GLU A 21 14.90 0.34 -8.36
CA GLU A 21 16.04 -0.31 -9.02
C GLU A 21 15.71 -0.75 -10.46
N ASP A 22 14.58 -1.41 -10.66
CA ASP A 22 14.08 -1.84 -11.97
C ASP A 22 13.84 -0.63 -12.88
N GLY A 23 13.16 0.39 -12.35
CA GLY A 23 12.93 1.64 -13.05
C GLY A 23 14.22 2.35 -13.47
N GLN A 24 15.27 2.33 -12.65
CA GLN A 24 16.57 2.88 -13.04
C GLN A 24 17.24 2.06 -14.15
N GLU A 25 17.11 0.73 -14.13
CA GLU A 25 17.68 -0.16 -15.16
C GLU A 25 17.09 0.13 -16.55
N ILE A 26 15.79 0.42 -16.62
CA ILE A 26 15.07 0.65 -17.88
C ILE A 26 14.82 2.13 -18.21
N GLY A 27 15.32 3.05 -17.39
CA GLY A 27 15.26 4.50 -17.64
C GLY A 27 13.88 5.13 -17.43
N MET A 28 13.11 4.63 -16.46
CA MET A 28 11.78 5.11 -16.11
C MET A 28 11.83 6.16 -14.99
N GLU A 29 11.52 7.41 -15.35
CA GLU A 29 11.57 8.56 -14.43
C GLU A 29 10.47 8.53 -13.35
N GLN A 30 9.32 7.88 -13.63
CA GLN A 30 8.23 7.77 -12.67
C GLN A 30 8.66 7.03 -11.40
N TYR A 31 9.60 6.08 -11.53
CA TYR A 31 10.20 5.35 -10.42
C TYR A 31 11.48 6.02 -9.91
N SER A 32 11.48 7.35 -9.85
CA SER A 32 12.53 8.09 -9.14
C SER A 32 12.54 7.71 -7.66
N LYS A 33 13.71 7.83 -7.02
CA LYS A 33 13.86 7.56 -5.59
C LYS A 33 12.83 8.33 -4.75
N GLU A 34 12.58 9.59 -5.09
CA GLU A 34 11.60 10.42 -4.38
C GLU A 34 10.18 9.85 -4.47
N ASN A 35 9.75 9.40 -5.66
CA ASN A 35 8.41 8.87 -5.87
C ASN A 35 8.23 7.52 -5.16
N CYS A 36 9.22 6.62 -5.26
CA CYS A 36 9.21 5.35 -4.56
C CYS A 36 9.25 5.53 -3.03
N ASP A 37 10.04 6.48 -2.52
CA ASP A 37 10.09 6.79 -1.08
C ASP A 37 8.74 7.38 -0.58
N LYS A 38 8.06 8.20 -1.38
CA LYS A 38 6.70 8.69 -1.08
C LYS A 38 5.69 7.54 -1.04
N ALA A 39 5.71 6.68 -2.05
CA ALA A 39 4.83 5.52 -2.16
C ALA A 39 5.02 4.58 -0.95
N ARG A 40 6.27 4.25 -0.65
CA ARG A 40 6.67 3.49 0.55
C ARG A 40 6.16 4.12 1.84
N SER A 41 6.34 5.43 1.98
CA SER A 41 5.93 6.15 3.19
C SER A 41 4.42 6.13 3.41
N ILE A 42 3.61 6.09 2.34
CA ILE A 42 2.16 5.98 2.45
C ILE A 42 1.77 4.64 3.08
N VAL A 43 2.30 3.52 2.56
CA VAL A 43 2.00 2.18 3.08
C VAL A 43 2.58 1.97 4.49
N LEU A 44 3.79 2.44 4.77
CA LEU A 44 4.35 2.37 6.12
C LEU A 44 3.60 3.24 7.13
N ASN A 45 3.02 4.37 6.69
CA ASN A 45 2.17 5.16 7.55
C ASN A 45 0.87 4.44 7.90
N LEU A 46 0.30 3.66 6.97
CA LEU A 46 -0.83 2.76 7.28
C LEU A 46 -0.43 1.77 8.37
N VAL A 47 0.68 1.06 8.20
CA VAL A 47 1.20 0.10 9.20
C VAL A 47 1.34 0.77 10.57
N ARG A 48 1.99 1.94 10.63
CA ARG A 48 2.18 2.69 11.87
C ARG A 48 0.88 3.07 12.56
N VAL A 49 -0.13 3.51 11.81
CA VAL A 49 -1.46 3.81 12.38
C VAL A 49 -2.09 2.53 12.94
N LEU A 50 -2.00 1.42 12.20
CA LEU A 50 -2.57 0.14 12.60
C LEU A 50 -1.89 -0.52 13.81
N GLU A 51 -0.68 -0.09 14.15
CA GLU A 51 0.00 -0.49 15.39
C GLU A 51 -0.52 0.23 16.65
N GLU A 52 -1.39 1.23 16.50
CA GLU A 52 -2.03 1.87 17.64
C GLU A 52 -2.94 0.89 18.40
N ASP A 53 -2.78 0.84 19.72
CA ASP A 53 -3.59 -0.04 20.55
C ASP A 53 -5.07 0.38 20.54
N SER A 54 -5.97 -0.61 20.49
CA SER A 54 -7.42 -0.44 20.68
C SER A 54 -8.17 0.33 19.57
N LEU A 55 -7.67 0.31 18.33
CA LEU A 55 -8.44 0.79 17.19
C LEU A 55 -9.75 0.01 17.05
N THR A 56 -10.84 0.73 16.82
CA THR A 56 -12.12 0.14 16.42
C THR A 56 -12.05 -0.36 14.98
N HIS A 57 -12.92 -1.30 14.62
CA HIS A 57 -13.05 -1.75 13.24
C HIS A 57 -13.24 -0.58 12.25
N LYS A 58 -14.00 0.45 12.64
CA LYS A 58 -14.19 1.64 11.82
C LYS A 58 -12.89 2.41 11.59
N GLU A 59 -12.08 2.60 12.63
CA GLU A 59 -10.82 3.34 12.53
C GLU A 59 -9.79 2.57 11.68
N ILE A 60 -9.75 1.24 11.79
CA ILE A 60 -8.93 0.39 10.91
C ILE A 60 -9.31 0.65 9.44
N ILE A 61 -10.60 0.58 9.11
CA ILE A 61 -11.08 0.82 7.74
C ILE A 61 -10.76 2.23 7.25
N GLN A 62 -10.89 3.24 8.12
CA GLN A 62 -10.52 4.62 7.79
C GLN A 62 -9.01 4.78 7.54
N ALA A 63 -8.17 4.01 8.21
CA ALA A 63 -6.72 4.00 7.95
C ALA A 63 -6.42 3.46 6.54
N PHE A 64 -7.07 2.35 6.14
CA PHE A 64 -6.96 1.82 4.78
C PHE A 64 -7.44 2.83 3.73
N GLU A 65 -8.63 3.40 3.91
CA GLU A 65 -9.17 4.44 3.01
C GLU A 65 -8.17 5.58 2.84
N SER A 66 -7.66 6.12 3.94
CA SER A 66 -6.71 7.24 3.92
C SER A 66 -5.43 6.90 3.17
N SER A 67 -4.91 5.67 3.34
CA SER A 67 -3.73 5.19 2.63
C SER A 67 -3.98 5.07 1.13
N VAL A 68 -5.08 4.41 0.73
CA VAL A 68 -5.44 4.22 -0.69
C VAL A 68 -5.68 5.56 -1.38
N VAL A 69 -6.40 6.48 -0.75
CA VAL A 69 -6.64 7.83 -1.30
C VAL A 69 -5.35 8.64 -1.44
N SER A 70 -4.45 8.54 -0.47
CA SER A 70 -3.13 9.21 -0.55
C SER A 70 -2.30 8.69 -1.72
N MET A 71 -2.41 7.39 -1.98
CA MET A 71 -1.66 6.72 -3.03
C MET A 71 -2.28 6.97 -4.42
N ASN A 72 -3.62 7.00 -4.54
CA ASN A 72 -4.31 7.53 -5.73
C ASN A 72 -3.81 8.94 -6.05
N SER A 73 -3.74 9.82 -5.04
CA SER A 73 -3.26 11.19 -5.21
C SER A 73 -1.80 11.26 -5.65
N LEU A 74 -0.96 10.32 -5.23
CA LEU A 74 0.43 10.22 -5.71
C LEU A 74 0.47 9.77 -7.17
N SER A 75 -0.35 8.78 -7.55
CA SER A 75 -0.48 8.32 -8.94
C SER A 75 -0.94 9.44 -9.88
N ASP A 76 -1.89 10.27 -9.43
CA ASP A 76 -2.36 11.44 -10.19
C ASP A 76 -1.23 12.48 -10.43
N GLN A 77 -0.27 12.58 -9.50
CA GLN A 77 0.86 13.51 -9.58
C GLN A 77 2.04 12.95 -10.39
N VAL A 78 2.16 11.63 -10.47
CA VAL A 78 3.27 10.92 -11.11
C VAL A 78 2.68 10.01 -12.19
N PRO A 79 2.57 10.49 -13.44
CA PRO A 79 1.97 9.72 -14.53
C PRO A 79 2.62 8.34 -14.68
N SER A 80 1.78 7.32 -14.87
CA SER A 80 2.21 5.92 -15.04
C SER A 80 3.02 5.35 -13.86
N LEU A 81 2.89 5.93 -12.66
CA LEU A 81 3.48 5.34 -11.45
C LEU A 81 2.88 3.97 -11.12
N ILE A 82 1.59 3.78 -11.43
CA ILE A 82 0.88 2.54 -11.10
C ILE A 82 0.22 2.02 -12.36
N GLU A 83 0.83 0.99 -12.94
CA GLU A 83 0.29 0.25 -14.08
C GLU A 83 -0.22 -1.11 -13.60
N THR A 84 -0.35 -2.09 -14.51
CA THR A 84 -0.95 -3.40 -14.17
C THR A 84 -0.16 -4.14 -13.10
N GLY A 85 1.18 -4.16 -13.18
CA GLY A 85 2.03 -4.89 -12.24
C GLY A 85 2.00 -4.27 -10.84
N GLU A 86 2.21 -2.96 -10.76
CA GLU A 86 2.21 -2.21 -9.51
C GLU A 86 0.86 -2.27 -8.81
N ARG A 87 -0.24 -2.23 -9.59
CA ARG A 87 -1.59 -2.40 -9.07
C ARG A 87 -1.75 -3.74 -8.37
N GLU A 88 -1.30 -4.84 -9.00
CA GLU A 88 -1.41 -6.18 -8.42
C GLU A 88 -0.60 -6.28 -7.13
N THR A 89 0.66 -5.82 -7.13
CA THR A 89 1.50 -5.81 -5.94
C THR A 89 0.91 -4.96 -4.81
N LEU A 90 0.37 -3.78 -5.13
CA LEU A 90 -0.27 -2.93 -4.11
C LEU A 90 -1.52 -3.58 -3.53
N CYS A 91 -2.37 -4.20 -4.35
CA CYS A 91 -3.56 -4.89 -3.84
C CYS A 91 -3.17 -6.03 -2.91
N GLU A 92 -2.15 -6.81 -3.27
CA GLU A 92 -1.62 -7.89 -2.42
C GLU A 92 -1.08 -7.35 -1.09
N LEU A 93 -0.26 -6.29 -1.11
CA LEU A 93 0.24 -5.65 0.12
C LEU A 93 -0.90 -5.17 1.03
N TYR A 94 -1.90 -4.47 0.47
CA TYR A 94 -3.05 -4.01 1.26
C TYR A 94 -3.84 -5.18 1.86
N ASP A 95 -4.00 -6.27 1.12
CA ASP A 95 -4.72 -7.45 1.60
C ASP A 95 -3.94 -8.21 2.68
N GLU A 96 -2.62 -8.32 2.58
CA GLU A 96 -1.77 -8.90 3.63
C GLU A 96 -1.78 -8.05 4.91
N ILE A 97 -1.71 -6.71 4.78
CA ILE A 97 -1.85 -5.80 5.94
C ILE A 97 -3.23 -5.98 6.57
N ALA A 98 -4.29 -6.10 5.76
CA ALA A 98 -5.66 -6.32 6.24
C ALA A 98 -5.78 -7.62 7.03
N LYS A 99 -5.22 -8.72 6.51
CA LYS A 99 -5.18 -10.01 7.21
C LYS A 99 -4.42 -9.90 8.53
N ALA A 100 -3.29 -9.20 8.56
CA ALA A 100 -2.48 -9.02 9.77
C ALA A 100 -3.24 -8.33 10.91
N VAL A 101 -4.15 -7.42 10.59
CA VAL A 101 -5.02 -6.73 11.57
C VAL A 101 -6.39 -7.39 11.76
N GLY A 102 -6.56 -8.61 11.25
CA GLY A 102 -7.77 -9.43 11.46
C GLY A 102 -8.95 -9.07 10.58
N LEU A 103 -8.74 -8.31 9.49
CA LEU A 103 -9.73 -8.14 8.44
C LEU A 103 -9.70 -9.33 7.47
N ASP A 104 -10.84 -9.56 6.82
CA ASP A 104 -10.98 -10.52 5.73
C ASP A 104 -11.14 -9.73 4.41
N PRO A 105 -10.09 -9.64 3.56
CA PRO A 105 -10.14 -8.88 2.32
C PRO A 105 -11.29 -9.24 1.39
N LEU A 106 -11.77 -10.49 1.42
CA LEU A 106 -12.86 -10.95 0.57
C LEU A 106 -14.22 -10.32 0.91
N LYS A 107 -14.31 -9.62 2.06
CA LYS A 107 -15.52 -8.86 2.44
C LYS A 107 -15.57 -7.45 1.85
N TYR A 108 -14.52 -7.03 1.16
CA TYR A 108 -14.36 -5.68 0.61
C TYR A 108 -14.25 -5.73 -0.92
N GLY A 109 -14.68 -4.65 -1.58
CA GLY A 109 -14.56 -4.48 -3.03
C GLY A 109 -15.28 -5.57 -3.84
N GLY A 110 -16.35 -6.16 -3.30
CA GLY A 110 -17.03 -7.29 -3.95
C GLY A 110 -16.22 -8.59 -4.00
N GLY A 111 -15.16 -8.70 -3.19
CA GLY A 111 -14.21 -9.82 -3.19
C GLY A 111 -12.84 -9.47 -3.77
N ASP A 112 -12.67 -8.26 -4.32
CA ASP A 112 -11.43 -7.80 -4.95
C ASP A 112 -10.42 -7.18 -3.97
N GLY A 113 -10.64 -7.33 -2.66
CA GLY A 113 -9.71 -6.88 -1.62
C GLY A 113 -10.02 -5.49 -1.05
N VAL A 114 -9.33 -5.13 0.04
CA VAL A 114 -9.65 -3.92 0.83
C VAL A 114 -9.37 -2.63 0.05
N ALA A 115 -8.32 -2.62 -0.77
CA ALA A 115 -7.97 -1.45 -1.57
C ALA A 115 -9.01 -1.16 -2.65
N SER A 116 -9.77 -2.17 -3.09
CA SER A 116 -10.75 -2.06 -4.16
C SER A 116 -11.98 -1.21 -3.82
N GLU A 117 -12.19 -0.88 -2.53
CA GLU A 117 -13.25 0.03 -2.09
C GLU A 117 -13.00 1.49 -2.54
N TRP A 118 -11.74 1.92 -2.60
CA TRP A 118 -11.40 3.33 -2.79
C TRP A 118 -10.38 3.59 -3.89
N ARG A 119 -9.74 2.56 -4.42
CA ARG A 119 -8.71 2.75 -5.43
C ARG A 119 -9.28 3.34 -6.72
N THR A 120 -8.56 4.32 -7.25
CA THR A 120 -8.87 4.94 -8.55
C THR A 120 -7.75 4.79 -9.56
N TRP A 121 -6.62 4.17 -9.14
CA TRP A 121 -5.34 4.11 -9.86
C TRP A 121 -5.48 4.11 -11.37
#